data_AF-A0A1Q4ZFX4-F1
#
_entry.id   AF-A0A1Q4ZFX4-F1
#
_cell.length_a   1.000
_cell.length_b   1.000
_cell.length_c   1.000
_cell.angle_alpha   90.00
_cell.angle_beta   90.00
_cell.angle_gamma   90.00
#
_symmetry.space_group_name_H-M   'P 1'
#
loop_
_entity.id
_entity.type
_entity.pdbx_description
1 polymer ?
#
loop_
_entity_poly.entity_id
_entity_poly.type
_entity_poly.pdbx_seq_one_letter_code
_entity_poly.pdbx_strand_id
1 'polypeptide(L)'
;MFDDRAEEFGEYAHEEILQALVTHILTTADLDQLCDDADLPHLTLADGTPVTITSARVYRDAGVLTLDRGVWLELSDGSVFGLTIGISRRPRGEVTLRRR
;
A
#
# COMPACT_ATOMS: atom_id res chain seq x y z
N MET A 1 -14.86 -29.50 2.40
CA MET A 1 -14.17 -29.24 1.12
C MET A 1 -14.15 -27.74 0.94
N PHE A 2 -13.17 -27.08 1.58
CA PHE A 2 -13.01 -25.62 1.63
C PHE A 2 -11.50 -25.35 1.53
N ASP A 3 -10.87 -25.78 0.45
CA ASP A 3 -9.40 -25.70 0.36
C ASP A 3 -8.89 -25.69 -1.09
N ASP A 4 -9.54 -24.95 -1.99
CA ASP A 4 -9.02 -24.73 -3.36
C ASP A 4 -8.70 -23.25 -3.64
N ARG A 5 -9.18 -22.32 -2.80
CA ARG A 5 -8.92 -20.87 -2.98
C ARG A 5 -7.74 -20.34 -2.18
N ALA A 6 -7.20 -21.14 -1.25
CA ALA A 6 -6.03 -20.79 -0.46
C ALA A 6 -4.72 -21.06 -1.22
N GLU A 7 -4.73 -21.95 -2.22
CA GLU A 7 -3.54 -22.32 -2.98
C GLU A 7 -3.16 -21.31 -4.08
N GLU A 8 -4.11 -20.52 -4.59
CA GLU A 8 -3.85 -19.61 -5.71
C GLU A 8 -3.05 -18.35 -5.32
N PHE A 9 -3.01 -17.98 -4.03
CA PHE A 9 -2.42 -16.72 -3.57
C PHE A 9 -1.34 -16.83 -2.48
N GLY A 10 -0.95 -18.04 -2.07
CA GLY A 10 0.15 -18.27 -1.12
C GLY A 10 0.03 -17.56 0.25
N GLU A 11 1.11 -17.62 1.04
CA GLU A 11 1.18 -17.09 2.42
C GLU A 11 0.96 -15.56 2.51
N TYR A 12 1.10 -14.83 1.40
CA TYR A 12 1.04 -13.35 1.32
C TYR A 12 -0.15 -12.80 0.52
N ALA A 13 -1.15 -13.62 0.23
CA ALA A 13 -2.34 -13.27 -0.55
C ALA A 13 -2.96 -11.91 -0.19
N HIS A 14 -3.03 -11.60 1.10
CA HIS A 14 -3.71 -10.40 1.59
C HIS A 14 -2.87 -9.14 1.35
N GLU A 15 -1.54 -9.24 1.46
CA GLU A 15 -0.63 -8.12 1.19
C GLU A 15 -0.70 -7.76 -0.28
N GLU A 16 -0.63 -8.76 -1.16
CA GLU A 16 -0.62 -8.56 -2.60
C GLU A 16 -1.95 -7.99 -3.10
N ILE A 17 -3.08 -8.45 -2.55
CA ILE A 17 -4.41 -7.87 -2.83
C ILE A 17 -4.47 -6.40 -2.37
N LEU A 18 -4.00 -6.08 -1.16
CA LEU A 18 -4.03 -4.71 -0.65
C LEU A 18 -3.10 -3.79 -1.44
N GLN A 19 -1.91 -4.26 -1.80
CA GLN A 19 -0.97 -3.51 -2.65
C GLN A 19 -1.58 -3.23 -4.02
N ALA A 20 -2.19 -4.23 -4.66
CA ALA A 20 -2.83 -4.07 -5.95
C ALA A 20 -4.00 -3.09 -5.89
N LEU A 21 -4.84 -3.17 -4.84
CA LEU A 21 -5.95 -2.26 -4.63
C LEU A 21 -5.48 -0.81 -4.44
N VAL A 22 -4.49 -0.59 -3.57
CA VAL A 22 -3.95 0.75 -3.30
C VAL A 22 -3.29 1.32 -4.56
N THR A 23 -2.51 0.52 -5.27
CA THR A 23 -1.91 0.94 -6.56
C THR A 23 -3.00 1.31 -7.56
N HIS A 24 -4.05 0.50 -7.69
CA HIS A 24 -5.16 0.80 -8.59
C HIS A 24 -5.79 2.15 -8.27
N ILE A 25 -6.23 2.36 -7.02
CA ILE A 25 -6.83 3.62 -6.56
C ILE A 25 -5.92 4.81 -6.90
N LEU A 26 -4.63 4.72 -6.58
CA LEU A 26 -3.67 5.81 -6.78
C LEU A 26 -3.30 6.05 -8.25
N THR A 27 -3.58 5.11 -9.15
CA THR A 27 -3.35 5.27 -10.59
C THR A 27 -4.60 5.67 -11.37
N THR A 28 -5.79 5.45 -10.82
CA THR A 28 -7.06 5.68 -11.53
C THR A 28 -7.92 6.78 -10.95
N ALA A 29 -7.75 7.13 -9.68
CA ALA A 29 -8.46 8.24 -9.06
C ALA A 29 -7.67 9.53 -9.21
N ASP A 30 -8.37 10.61 -9.54
CA ASP A 30 -7.81 11.96 -9.47
C ASP A 30 -7.58 12.33 -8.00
N LEU A 31 -6.41 12.92 -7.69
CA LEU A 31 -6.04 13.26 -6.32
C LEU A 31 -7.02 14.26 -5.70
N ASP A 32 -7.58 15.18 -6.51
CA ASP A 32 -8.60 16.13 -6.09
C ASP A 32 -9.89 15.42 -5.65
N GLN A 33 -10.31 14.39 -6.38
CA GLN A 33 -11.49 13.57 -6.00
C GLN A 33 -11.24 12.82 -4.68
N LEU A 34 -10.02 12.31 -4.47
CA LEU A 34 -9.67 11.66 -3.21
C LEU A 34 -9.68 12.64 -2.03
N CYS A 35 -9.27 13.90 -2.25
CA CYS A 35 -9.39 14.95 -1.23
C CYS A 35 -10.86 15.28 -0.94
N ASP A 36 -11.70 15.40 -1.97
CA ASP A 36 -13.14 15.65 -1.81
C ASP A 36 -13.83 14.54 -1.03
N ASP A 37 -13.60 13.28 -1.40
CA ASP A 37 -14.19 12.12 -0.73
C ASP A 37 -13.77 12.02 0.75
N ALA A 38 -12.59 12.56 1.09
CA ALA A 38 -12.03 12.56 2.43
C ALA A 38 -12.32 13.84 3.24
N ASP A 39 -13.05 14.82 2.68
CA ASP A 39 -13.27 16.14 3.27
C ASP A 39 -11.95 16.86 3.65
N LEU A 40 -10.97 16.80 2.74
CA LEU A 40 -9.63 17.38 2.90
C LEU A 40 -9.36 18.51 1.90
N PRO A 41 -8.48 19.47 2.23
CA PRO A 41 -8.04 20.49 1.29
C PRO A 41 -7.35 19.90 0.06
N HIS A 42 -7.55 20.52 -1.10
CA HIS A 42 -6.87 20.16 -2.34
C HIS A 42 -5.39 20.54 -2.28
N LEU A 43 -4.55 19.70 -2.88
CA LEU A 43 -3.13 19.96 -3.00
C LEU A 43 -2.87 20.76 -4.28
N THR A 44 -2.35 21.97 -4.14
CA THR A 44 -2.02 22.85 -5.27
C THR A 44 -0.58 23.32 -5.22
N LEU A 45 0.03 23.49 -6.38
CA LEU A 45 1.30 24.18 -6.55
C LEU A 45 1.18 25.67 -6.17
N ALA A 46 2.33 26.35 -6.09
CA ALA A 46 2.39 27.78 -5.78
C ALA A 46 1.66 28.67 -6.81
N ASP A 47 1.45 28.18 -8.03
CA ASP A 47 0.71 28.86 -9.10
C ASP A 47 -0.80 28.54 -9.11
N GLY A 48 -1.27 27.70 -8.19
CA GLY A 48 -2.66 27.26 -8.10
C GLY A 48 -3.01 26.04 -8.96
N THR A 49 -2.06 25.46 -9.68
CA THR A 49 -2.28 24.22 -10.44
C THR A 49 -2.46 23.04 -9.49
N PRO A 50 -3.46 22.16 -9.69
CA PRO A 50 -3.61 20.96 -8.89
C PRO A 50 -2.39 20.03 -8.96
N VAL A 51 -2.04 19.44 -7.83
CA VAL A 51 -1.02 18.38 -7.75
C VAL A 51 -1.66 17.07 -8.19
N THR A 52 -0.97 16.33 -9.06
CA THR A 52 -1.43 15.03 -9.57
C THR A 52 -0.44 13.93 -9.24
N ILE A 53 -0.93 12.70 -9.19
CA ILE A 53 -0.07 11.52 -9.07
C ILE A 53 0.52 11.23 -10.46
N THR A 54 1.84 11.28 -10.59
CA THR A 54 2.54 11.03 -11.87
C THR A 54 3.00 9.58 -11.99
N SER A 55 3.25 8.91 -10.86
CA SER A 55 3.66 7.51 -10.83
C SER A 55 3.32 6.87 -9.49
N ALA A 56 2.84 5.62 -9.54
CA ALA A 56 2.67 4.75 -8.37
C ALA A 56 3.32 3.40 -8.67
N ARG A 57 4.26 2.95 -7.83
CA ARG A 57 5.03 1.71 -8.07
C ARG A 57 5.18 0.90 -6.80
N VAL A 58 4.95 -0.41 -6.90
CA VAL A 58 5.18 -1.33 -5.79
C VAL A 58 6.68 -1.42 -5.48
N TYR A 59 7.02 -1.42 -4.20
CA TYR A 59 8.34 -1.83 -3.74
C TYR A 59 8.23 -2.97 -2.73
N ARG A 60 9.33 -3.72 -2.66
CA ARG A 60 9.53 -4.81 -1.71
C ARG A 60 10.91 -4.61 -1.13
N ASP A 61 10.99 -4.13 0.11
CA ASP A 61 12.26 -4.12 0.82
C ASP A 61 12.40 -5.43 1.61
N ALA A 62 13.59 -6.02 1.53
CA ALA A 62 13.96 -7.25 2.22
C ALA A 62 14.94 -6.96 3.38
N GLY A 63 14.80 -5.77 3.98
CA GLY A 63 15.57 -5.32 5.13
C GLY A 63 15.08 -5.92 6.45
N VAL A 64 16.03 -6.50 7.19
CA VAL A 64 15.95 -7.11 8.54
C VAL A 64 14.64 -6.86 9.33
N LEU A 65 13.90 -7.95 9.54
CA LEU A 65 12.79 -8.17 10.49
C LEU A 65 11.41 -7.59 10.15
N THR A 66 11.25 -6.77 9.12
CA THR A 66 9.94 -6.37 8.60
C THR A 66 9.87 -6.64 7.10
N LEU A 67 8.87 -7.41 6.65
CA LEU A 67 8.53 -7.50 5.24
C LEU A 67 7.83 -6.18 4.86
N ASP A 68 8.60 -5.10 4.75
CA ASP A 68 8.05 -3.80 4.35
C ASP A 68 7.74 -3.83 2.86
N ARG A 69 6.46 -4.04 2.59
CA ARG A 69 5.83 -4.03 1.29
C ARG A 69 5.01 -2.75 1.16
N GLY A 70 5.06 -2.10 0.00
CA GLY A 70 4.39 -0.81 -0.14
C GLY A 70 4.31 -0.29 -1.56
N VAL A 71 3.89 0.97 -1.67
CA VAL A 71 3.79 1.72 -2.91
C VAL A 71 4.58 3.03 -2.76
N TRP A 72 5.46 3.31 -3.71
CA TRP A 72 6.06 4.62 -3.90
C TRP A 72 5.15 5.48 -4.77
N LEU A 73 4.91 6.71 -4.33
CA LEU A 73 4.10 7.71 -4.99
C LEU A 73 4.98 8.88 -5.38
N GLU A 74 4.91 9.27 -6.64
CA GLU A 74 5.53 10.48 -7.17
C GLU A 74 4.41 11.44 -7.58
N LEU A 75 4.55 12.70 -7.15
CA LEU A 75 3.60 13.77 -7.43
C LEU A 75 4.18 14.76 -8.44
N SER A 76 3.30 15.53 -9.09
CA SER A 76 3.70 16.52 -10.11
C SER A 76 4.53 17.69 -9.56
N ASP A 77 4.51 17.91 -8.25
CA ASP A 77 5.37 18.88 -7.55
C ASP A 77 6.79 18.36 -7.29
N GLY A 78 7.09 17.11 -7.64
CA GLY A 78 8.36 16.44 -7.40
C GLY A 78 8.48 15.78 -6.03
N SER A 79 7.46 15.86 -5.18
CA SER A 79 7.41 15.17 -3.90
C SER A 79 7.28 13.66 -4.09
N VAL A 80 7.94 12.89 -3.21
CA VAL A 80 7.90 11.44 -3.22
C VAL A 80 7.52 10.91 -1.85
N PHE A 81 6.50 10.06 -1.79
CA PHE A 81 6.00 9.46 -0.56
C PHE A 81 6.02 7.93 -0.63
N GLY A 82 6.41 7.28 0.47
CA GLY A 82 6.33 5.83 0.63
C GLY A 82 5.10 5.46 1.48
N LEU A 83 4.23 4.62 0.95
CA LEU A 83 3.12 4.02 1.68
C LEU A 83 3.43 2.57 1.98
N THR A 84 3.66 2.26 3.26
CA THR A 84 3.95 0.90 3.74
C THR A 84 2.68 0.21 4.22
N ILE A 85 2.47 -1.04 3.83
CA ILE A 85 1.37 -1.88 4.31
C ILE A 85 1.89 -2.81 5.40
N GLY A 86 1.68 -2.42 6.66
CA GLY A 86 2.03 -3.26 7.80
C GLY A 86 0.93 -4.27 8.13
N ILE A 87 1.23 -5.58 8.04
CA ILE A 87 0.32 -6.62 8.51
C ILE A 87 0.76 -7.12 9.89
N SER A 88 -0.06 -6.84 10.89
CA SER A 88 0.06 -7.43 12.22
C SER A 88 -0.93 -8.57 12.36
N ARG A 89 -0.46 -9.83 12.33
CA ARG A 89 -1.30 -10.99 12.65
C ARG A 89 -0.89 -11.60 13.98
N ARG A 90 -1.86 -11.80 14.87
CA ARG A 90 -1.68 -12.72 15.99
C ARG A 90 -1.75 -14.15 15.42
N PRO A 91 -0.73 -15.01 15.65
CA PRO A 91 -0.80 -16.41 15.24
C PRO A 91 -2.08 -17.05 15.78
N ARG A 92 -2.81 -17.77 14.92
CA ARG A 92 -4.04 -18.48 15.31
C ARG A 92 -3.77 -19.78 16.08
N GLY A 93 -2.50 -20.13 16.31
CA GLY A 93 -2.07 -21.32 17.04
C GLY A 93 -1.11 -20.99 18.20
N GLU A 94 -1.00 -21.93 19.13
CA GLU A 94 -0.11 -21.83 20.29
C GLU A 94 1.36 -21.70 19.82
N VAL A 95 2.00 -20.58 20.14
CA VAL A 95 3.42 -20.35 19.80
C VAL A 95 4.26 -20.91 20.93
N THR A 96 4.74 -22.15 20.79
CA THR A 96 5.74 -22.69 21.72
C THR A 96 7.10 -22.07 21.41
N LEU A 97 7.47 -21.04 22.18
CA LEU A 97 8.81 -20.46 22.12
C LEU A 97 9.82 -21.48 22.67
N ARG A 98 10.64 -22.07 21.80
CA ARG A 98 11.79 -22.88 22.23
C ARG A 98 13.01 -21.98 22.38
N ARG A 99 13.54 -21.91 23.60
CA ARG A 99 14.81 -21.25 23.90
C ARG A 99 15.95 -22.07 23.28
N ARG A 100 16.79 -21.43 22.48
CA ARG A 100 18.07 -22.00 22.00
C ARG A 100 19.22 -21.46 22.82
#